data_AF-G2H1L4-F1
#
_entry.id   AF-G2H1L4-F1
#
_cell.length_a   1.000
_cell.length_b   1.000
_cell.length_c   1.000
_cell.angle_alpha   90.00
_cell.angle_beta   90.00
_cell.angle_gamma   90.00
#
_symmetry.space_group_name_H-M   'P 1'
#
loop_
_entity.id
_entity.type
_entity.pdbx_description
1 polymer ?
#
loop_
_entity_poly.entity_id
_entity_poly.type
_entity_poly.pdbx_seq_one_letter_code
_entity_poly.pdbx_strand_id
1 'polypeptide(L)'
;MTRKSYVFNATPVFAPPSSEKQRPAFIRYARQCASEKDVARSELLYILQVTIPTRSRRLNEHRARALRAMALGMLYHFNIASGLVMASVEQLSDESGLSTVSDAGNKSITRVSRLLTDFLEPMGFVHCEKVRDRIMESYIPKLITLTPLFFLLFDVSSEKVEKAQHQQMGWINKGLMEKGEESITLGEARRRAKKQHIKRAFEYRQSLHAMNKKHKLARRMAKLDEQTAKQTLLQKIIQRYSLVELNEMGPKGLTNQVNIEYHCLRKVASTPPPDIPVH
;
A
#
# COMPACT_ATOMS: atom_id res chain seq x y z
N MET A 1 5.33 -20.61 -34.49
CA MET A 1 5.78 -19.40 -33.75
C MET A 1 4.98 -19.28 -32.46
N THR A 2 5.61 -19.45 -31.30
CA THR A 2 4.98 -19.19 -30.00
C THR A 2 4.69 -17.68 -29.90
N ARG A 3 3.40 -17.30 -29.79
CA ARG A 3 3.01 -15.89 -29.59
C ARG A 3 3.71 -15.37 -28.34
N LYS A 4 4.60 -14.38 -28.48
CA LYS A 4 5.16 -13.67 -27.32
C LYS A 4 3.99 -13.16 -26.46
N SER A 5 3.97 -13.53 -25.18
CA SER A 5 3.00 -13.00 -24.22
C SER A 5 3.20 -11.49 -24.13
N TYR A 6 2.23 -10.70 -24.59
CA TYR A 6 2.28 -9.24 -24.51
C TYR A 6 2.04 -8.72 -23.08
N VAL A 7 1.76 -9.62 -22.13
CA VAL A 7 1.52 -9.31 -20.72
C VAL A 7 2.72 -9.75 -19.89
N PHE A 8 3.29 -8.78 -19.16
CA PHE A 8 4.30 -9.01 -18.14
C PHE A 8 3.66 -9.72 -16.93
N ASN A 9 4.31 -10.78 -16.44
CA ASN A 9 3.76 -11.74 -15.48
C ASN A 9 2.37 -12.28 -15.88
N ALA A 10 2.36 -13.34 -16.69
CA ALA A 10 1.13 -13.96 -17.19
C ALA A 10 0.34 -14.71 -16.10
N THR A 11 0.98 -15.07 -14.98
CA THR A 11 0.40 -15.84 -13.87
C THR A 11 0.63 -15.10 -12.55
N PRO A 12 0.01 -13.92 -12.37
CA PRO A 12 0.12 -13.16 -11.14
C PRO A 12 -0.42 -13.98 -9.96
N VAL A 13 0.31 -13.92 -8.85
CA VAL A 13 -0.05 -14.58 -7.57
C VAL A 13 0.09 -13.53 -6.48
N PHE A 14 -0.84 -13.54 -5.54
CA PHE A 14 -0.75 -12.71 -4.36
C PHE A 14 0.29 -13.27 -3.38
N ALA A 15 1.30 -12.47 -3.08
CA ALA A 15 2.30 -12.72 -2.05
C ALA A 15 2.10 -11.71 -0.91
N PRO A 16 1.69 -12.14 0.29
CA PRO A 16 1.56 -11.23 1.41
C PRO A 16 2.95 -10.67 1.81
N PRO A 17 3.01 -9.44 2.36
CA PRO A 17 4.24 -8.91 2.93
C PRO A 17 4.72 -9.83 4.06
N SER A 18 6.03 -9.84 4.30
CA SER A 18 6.73 -10.68 5.29
C SER A 18 6.32 -10.48 6.76
N SER A 19 5.23 -9.77 7.02
CA SER A 19 4.72 -9.54 8.38
C SER A 19 4.19 -10.84 8.98
N GLU A 20 4.65 -11.14 10.19
CA GLU A 20 4.21 -12.30 10.99
C GLU A 20 2.78 -12.16 11.57
N LYS A 21 2.08 -11.05 11.30
CA LYS A 21 0.77 -10.80 11.93
C LYS A 21 -0.31 -11.70 11.36
N GLN A 22 -0.86 -12.56 12.21
CA GLN A 22 -2.01 -13.38 11.87
C GLN A 22 -3.23 -12.49 11.57
N ARG A 23 -3.90 -12.76 10.43
CA ARG A 23 -5.13 -12.04 10.05
C ARG A 23 -6.35 -12.56 10.84
N PRO A 24 -7.34 -11.68 11.10
CA PRO A 24 -8.63 -12.06 11.68
C PRO A 24 -9.27 -13.29 11.03
N ALA A 25 -9.98 -14.09 11.81
CA ALA A 25 -10.57 -15.35 11.36
C ALA A 25 -11.46 -15.18 10.11
N PHE A 26 -12.31 -14.15 10.09
CA PHE A 26 -13.15 -13.84 8.94
C PHE A 26 -12.33 -13.56 7.67
N ILE A 27 -11.22 -12.82 7.76
CA ILE A 27 -10.35 -12.55 6.60
C ILE A 27 -9.72 -13.84 6.08
N ARG A 28 -9.23 -14.71 6.97
CA ARG A 28 -8.68 -16.01 6.56
C ARG A 28 -9.72 -16.87 5.86
N TYR A 29 -10.92 -16.95 6.43
CA TYR A 29 -12.07 -17.64 5.84
C TYR A 29 -12.42 -17.09 4.45
N ALA A 30 -12.60 -15.77 4.32
CA ALA A 30 -12.94 -15.15 3.04
C ALA A 30 -11.85 -15.38 1.98
N ARG A 31 -10.56 -15.30 2.38
CA ARG A 31 -9.43 -15.61 1.49
C ARG A 31 -9.43 -17.06 1.05
N GLN A 32 -9.73 -18.00 1.95
CA GLN A 32 -9.86 -19.40 1.61
C GLN A 32 -10.97 -19.62 0.57
N CYS A 33 -12.17 -19.09 0.82
CA CYS A 33 -13.27 -19.16 -0.13
C CYS A 33 -12.90 -18.56 -1.50
N ALA A 34 -12.25 -17.40 -1.52
CA ALA A 34 -11.79 -16.74 -2.73
C ALA A 34 -10.66 -17.49 -3.46
N SER A 35 -9.90 -18.35 -2.76
CA SER A 35 -8.85 -19.17 -3.36
C SER A 35 -9.38 -20.48 -3.94
N GLU A 36 -10.42 -21.06 -3.32
CA GLU A 36 -11.07 -22.29 -3.76
C GLU A 36 -12.01 -22.04 -4.95
N LYS A 37 -12.61 -20.84 -5.02
CA LYS A 37 -13.54 -20.46 -6.09
C LYS A 37 -12.88 -19.57 -7.12
N ASP A 38 -13.22 -19.78 -8.38
CA ASP A 38 -12.77 -18.89 -9.45
C ASP A 38 -13.60 -17.58 -9.45
N VAL A 39 -13.14 -16.62 -8.66
CA VAL A 39 -13.75 -15.28 -8.54
C VAL A 39 -13.94 -14.58 -9.88
N ALA A 40 -13.12 -14.90 -10.89
CA ALA A 40 -13.21 -14.28 -12.22
C ALA A 40 -14.21 -14.97 -13.15
N ARG A 41 -14.74 -16.12 -12.75
CA ARG A 41 -15.73 -16.92 -13.51
C ARG A 41 -17.02 -17.17 -12.74
N SER A 42 -17.21 -16.48 -11.61
CA SER A 42 -18.47 -16.47 -10.84
C SER A 42 -19.68 -16.15 -11.73
N GLU A 43 -20.79 -16.85 -11.50
CA GLU A 43 -22.07 -16.64 -12.20
C GLU A 43 -22.58 -15.20 -12.05
N LEU A 44 -22.30 -14.57 -10.91
CA LEU A 44 -22.66 -13.19 -10.60
C LEU A 44 -22.14 -12.21 -11.66
N LEU A 45 -20.97 -12.48 -12.24
CA LEU A 45 -20.40 -11.64 -13.30
C LEU A 45 -21.25 -11.63 -14.56
N TYR A 46 -21.94 -12.73 -14.89
CA TYR A 46 -22.81 -12.82 -16.05
C TYR A 46 -24.13 -12.10 -15.79
N ILE A 47 -24.68 -12.25 -14.59
CA ILE A 47 -25.93 -11.60 -14.18
C ILE A 47 -25.77 -10.07 -14.25
N LEU A 48 -24.69 -9.53 -13.67
CA LEU A 48 -24.45 -8.08 -13.65
C LEU A 48 -24.08 -7.50 -15.03
N GLN A 49 -23.51 -8.30 -15.94
CA GLN A 49 -23.19 -7.86 -17.30
C GLN A 49 -24.44 -7.51 -18.12
N VAL A 50 -25.56 -8.19 -17.89
CA VAL A 50 -26.83 -7.89 -18.60
C VAL A 50 -27.31 -6.47 -18.30
N THR A 51 -27.02 -5.97 -17.09
CA THR A 51 -27.44 -4.64 -16.64
C THR A 51 -26.50 -3.52 -17.10
N ILE A 52 -25.29 -3.84 -17.58
CA ILE A 52 -24.29 -2.84 -18.01
C ILE A 52 -24.14 -2.91 -19.54
N PRO A 53 -24.80 -2.00 -20.28
CA PRO A 53 -24.97 -2.11 -21.74
C PRO A 53 -23.66 -2.04 -22.55
N THR A 54 -22.53 -1.72 -21.93
CA THR A 54 -21.23 -1.53 -22.60
C THR A 54 -20.38 -2.80 -22.65
N ARG A 55 -20.77 -3.90 -21.98
CA ARG A 55 -19.88 -5.07 -21.85
C ARG A 55 -20.61 -6.41 -21.83
N SER A 56 -20.63 -7.09 -22.98
CA SER A 56 -21.24 -8.41 -23.18
C SER A 56 -20.26 -9.59 -23.24
N ARG A 57 -18.95 -9.35 -23.01
CA ARG A 57 -17.90 -10.37 -23.16
C ARG A 57 -17.29 -10.77 -21.82
N ARG A 58 -17.04 -12.08 -21.68
CA ARG A 58 -16.24 -12.68 -20.60
C ARG A 58 -14.91 -11.94 -20.41
N LEU A 59 -14.44 -11.87 -19.16
CA LEU A 59 -13.10 -11.39 -18.86
C LEU A 59 -12.07 -12.16 -19.68
N ASN A 60 -11.17 -11.44 -20.35
CA ASN A 60 -10.00 -12.09 -20.94
C ASN A 60 -9.15 -12.74 -19.82
N GLU A 61 -8.39 -13.77 -20.19
CA GLU A 61 -7.71 -14.59 -19.19
C GLU A 61 -6.70 -13.81 -18.35
N HIS A 62 -6.01 -12.83 -18.94
CA HIS A 62 -5.05 -11.99 -18.21
C HIS A 62 -5.70 -11.07 -17.17
N ARG A 63 -6.90 -10.53 -17.46
CA ARG A 63 -7.70 -9.76 -16.51
C ARG A 63 -8.33 -10.67 -15.46
N ALA A 64 -8.75 -11.88 -15.85
CA ALA A 64 -9.25 -12.88 -14.91
C ALA A 64 -8.18 -13.28 -13.88
N ARG A 65 -6.96 -13.57 -14.33
CA ARG A 65 -5.83 -13.85 -13.42
C ARG A 65 -5.49 -12.66 -12.53
N ALA A 66 -5.50 -11.45 -13.09
CA ALA A 66 -5.29 -10.23 -12.29
C ALA A 66 -6.37 -10.08 -11.20
N LEU A 67 -7.64 -10.38 -11.51
CA LEU A 67 -8.73 -10.36 -10.54
C LEU A 67 -8.55 -11.40 -9.44
N ARG A 68 -8.14 -12.63 -9.77
CA ARG A 68 -7.86 -13.67 -8.76
C ARG A 68 -6.79 -13.24 -7.77
N ALA A 69 -5.66 -12.72 -8.26
CA ALA A 69 -4.59 -12.21 -7.40
C ALA A 69 -5.05 -11.00 -6.57
N MET A 70 -5.70 -10.03 -7.21
CA MET A 70 -6.21 -8.82 -6.55
C MET A 70 -7.25 -9.11 -5.48
N ALA A 71 -8.14 -10.09 -5.69
CA ALA A 71 -9.15 -10.44 -4.70
C ALA A 71 -8.51 -10.89 -3.39
N LEU A 72 -7.46 -11.73 -3.46
CA LEU A 72 -6.70 -12.15 -2.30
C LEU A 72 -5.97 -10.99 -1.61
N GLY A 73 -5.38 -10.07 -2.38
CA GLY A 73 -4.71 -8.89 -1.83
C GLY A 73 -5.65 -7.89 -1.17
N MET A 74 -6.80 -7.61 -1.79
CA MET A 74 -7.82 -6.74 -1.21
C MET A 74 -8.39 -7.33 0.09
N LEU A 75 -8.65 -8.64 0.12
CA LEU A 75 -9.09 -9.33 1.34
C LEU A 75 -8.03 -9.30 2.43
N TYR A 76 -6.76 -9.47 2.08
CA TYR A 76 -5.66 -9.43 3.05
C TYR A 76 -5.56 -8.07 3.76
N HIS A 77 -5.79 -6.97 3.04
CA HIS A 77 -5.76 -5.61 3.59
C HIS A 77 -7.12 -5.08 4.01
N PHE A 78 -8.17 -5.90 3.97
CA PHE A 78 -9.52 -5.48 4.31
C PHE A 78 -9.65 -5.17 5.81
N ASN A 79 -10.07 -3.95 6.12
CA ASN A 79 -10.51 -3.57 7.46
C ASN A 79 -11.99 -3.91 7.59
N ILE A 80 -12.29 -4.95 8.37
CA ILE A 80 -13.66 -5.46 8.55
C ILE A 80 -14.60 -4.34 8.99
N ALA A 81 -14.25 -3.62 10.06
CA ALA A 81 -15.12 -2.60 10.67
C ALA A 81 -15.45 -1.43 9.72
N SER A 82 -14.46 -0.95 8.96
CA SER A 82 -14.69 0.17 8.03
C SER A 82 -15.15 -0.25 6.64
N GLY A 83 -14.92 -1.49 6.24
CA GLY A 83 -15.12 -1.93 4.86
C GLY A 83 -14.05 -1.44 3.86
N LEU A 84 -13.00 -0.76 4.35
CA LEU A 84 -11.93 -0.21 3.51
C LEU A 84 -10.80 -1.22 3.32
N VAL A 85 -10.21 -1.23 2.12
CA VAL A 85 -8.93 -1.88 1.86
C VAL A 85 -7.82 -0.93 2.30
N MET A 86 -7.11 -1.29 3.36
CA MET A 86 -6.05 -0.47 3.97
C MET A 86 -4.70 -0.65 3.27
N ALA A 87 -4.70 -0.56 1.95
CA ALA A 87 -3.52 -0.63 1.08
C ALA A 87 -3.68 0.33 -0.10
N SER A 88 -2.57 0.86 -0.61
CA SER A 88 -2.59 1.66 -1.83
C SER A 88 -2.77 0.78 -3.08
N VAL A 89 -3.20 1.39 -4.19
CA VAL A 89 -3.29 0.69 -5.49
C VAL A 89 -1.93 0.14 -5.92
N GLU A 90 -0.85 0.86 -5.59
CA GLU A 90 0.51 0.45 -5.89
C GLU A 90 0.93 -0.76 -5.06
N GLN A 91 0.66 -0.74 -3.75
CA GLN A 91 0.91 -1.88 -2.87
C GLN A 91 0.16 -3.13 -3.32
N LEU A 92 -1.13 -2.99 -3.66
CA LEU A 92 -1.92 -4.10 -4.18
C LEU A 92 -1.35 -4.64 -5.50
N SER A 93 -0.82 -3.76 -6.35
CA SER A 93 -0.17 -4.14 -7.61
C SER A 93 1.13 -4.91 -7.39
N ASP A 94 1.96 -4.48 -6.43
CA ASP A 94 3.21 -5.15 -6.10
C ASP A 94 2.96 -6.53 -5.51
N GLU A 95 2.15 -6.59 -4.45
CA GLU A 95 1.86 -7.82 -3.74
C GLU A 95 1.07 -8.82 -4.60
N SER A 96 0.33 -8.36 -5.60
CA SER A 96 -0.36 -9.24 -6.56
C SER A 96 0.51 -9.65 -7.76
N GLY A 97 1.76 -9.20 -7.85
CA GLY A 97 2.64 -9.46 -8.99
C GLY A 97 2.16 -8.82 -10.30
N LEU A 98 1.44 -7.70 -10.21
CA LEU A 98 0.82 -6.99 -11.34
C LEU A 98 1.57 -5.73 -11.75
N SER A 99 2.49 -5.26 -10.91
CA SER A 99 3.40 -4.16 -11.22
C SER A 99 4.40 -4.56 -12.30
N THR A 100 4.73 -3.61 -13.16
CA THR A 100 5.77 -3.76 -14.19
C THR A 100 6.77 -2.62 -14.06
N VAL A 101 8.03 -2.85 -14.43
CA VAL A 101 9.05 -1.82 -14.51
C VAL A 101 9.54 -1.76 -15.96
N SER A 102 9.56 -0.57 -16.56
CA SER A 102 10.11 -0.40 -17.91
C SER A 102 11.64 -0.46 -17.90
N ASP A 103 12.26 -0.58 -19.08
CA ASP A 103 13.72 -0.54 -19.22
C ASP A 103 14.33 0.77 -18.68
N ALA A 104 13.56 1.86 -18.71
CA ALA A 104 13.93 3.15 -18.13
C ALA A 104 13.76 3.23 -16.59
N GLY A 105 13.35 2.13 -15.94
CA GLY A 105 13.11 2.05 -14.50
C GLY A 105 11.76 2.60 -14.05
N ASN A 106 10.83 2.90 -14.97
CA ASN A 106 9.54 3.46 -14.61
C ASN A 106 8.54 2.37 -14.22
N LYS A 107 8.04 2.43 -13.00
CA LYS A 107 7.02 1.51 -12.48
C LYS A 107 5.64 1.83 -13.06
N SER A 108 4.88 0.80 -13.42
CA SER A 108 3.50 0.91 -13.89
C SER A 108 2.59 -0.04 -13.12
N ILE A 109 1.45 0.51 -12.66
CA ILE A 109 0.40 -0.21 -11.93
C ILE A 109 -0.88 -0.33 -12.77
N THR A 110 -0.76 -0.14 -14.09
CA THR A 110 -1.89 0.08 -14.98
C THR A 110 -2.85 -1.11 -15.03
N ARG A 111 -2.35 -2.34 -14.85
CA ARG A 111 -3.19 -3.56 -14.80
C ARG A 111 -4.20 -3.49 -13.66
N VAL A 112 -3.76 -3.08 -12.48
CA VAL A 112 -4.64 -2.92 -11.30
C VAL A 112 -5.54 -1.71 -11.46
N SER A 113 -5.00 -0.57 -11.87
CA SER A 113 -5.77 0.67 -12.02
C SER A 113 -6.95 0.50 -12.99
N ARG A 114 -6.72 -0.15 -14.15
CA ARG A 114 -7.76 -0.48 -15.13
C ARG A 114 -8.73 -1.55 -14.61
N LEU A 115 -8.24 -2.55 -13.88
CA LEU A 115 -9.13 -3.55 -13.28
C LEU A 115 -10.09 -2.92 -12.26
N LEU A 116 -9.61 -1.98 -11.44
CA LEU A 116 -10.45 -1.25 -10.50
C LEU A 116 -11.46 -0.35 -11.24
N THR A 117 -10.95 0.54 -12.11
CA THR A 117 -11.73 1.63 -12.69
C THR A 117 -12.63 1.19 -13.84
N ASP A 118 -12.16 0.26 -14.69
CA ASP A 118 -12.88 -0.15 -15.91
C ASP A 118 -13.71 -1.42 -15.68
N PHE A 119 -13.65 -2.03 -14.50
CA PHE A 119 -14.35 -3.29 -14.23
C PHE A 119 -14.94 -3.38 -12.82
N LEU A 120 -14.13 -3.40 -11.76
CA LEU A 120 -14.66 -3.67 -10.41
C LEU A 120 -15.62 -2.59 -9.93
N GLU A 121 -15.29 -1.33 -10.16
CA GLU A 121 -16.11 -0.19 -9.75
C GLU A 121 -17.42 -0.09 -10.59
N PRO A 122 -17.38 -0.14 -11.94
CA PRO A 122 -18.61 -0.18 -12.76
C PRO A 122 -19.53 -1.37 -12.47
N MET A 123 -18.97 -2.52 -12.08
CA MET A 123 -19.75 -3.71 -11.70
C MET A 123 -20.30 -3.64 -10.27
N GLY A 124 -19.99 -2.59 -9.51
CA GLY A 124 -20.47 -2.41 -8.14
C GLY A 124 -19.78 -3.28 -7.10
N PHE A 125 -18.67 -3.95 -7.42
CA PHE A 125 -17.89 -4.74 -6.46
C PHE A 125 -17.10 -3.85 -5.49
N VAL A 126 -16.68 -2.68 -5.94
CA VAL A 126 -15.94 -1.73 -5.12
C VAL A 126 -16.48 -0.32 -5.31
N HIS A 127 -16.34 0.50 -4.28
CA HIS A 127 -16.48 1.94 -4.41
C HIS A 127 -15.11 2.60 -4.23
N CYS A 128 -14.68 3.43 -5.18
CA CYS A 128 -13.40 4.10 -5.12
C CYS A 128 -13.55 5.60 -4.92
N GLU A 129 -12.96 6.12 -3.84
CA GLU A 129 -12.95 7.56 -3.58
C GLU A 129 -11.55 8.15 -3.86
N LYS A 130 -11.53 9.29 -4.55
CA LYS A 130 -10.31 10.09 -4.77
C LYS A 130 -10.33 11.31 -3.85
N VAL A 131 -9.32 11.43 -3.00
CA VAL A 131 -9.14 12.60 -2.15
C VAL A 131 -8.01 13.46 -2.73
N ARG A 132 -8.32 14.72 -3.07
CA ARG A 132 -7.33 15.68 -3.55
C ARG A 132 -6.64 16.34 -2.35
N ASP A 133 -5.32 16.28 -2.34
CA ASP A 133 -4.47 17.08 -1.48
C ASP A 133 -4.43 18.51 -2.02
N ARG A 134 -4.93 19.46 -1.23
CA ARG A 134 -5.03 20.87 -1.63
C ARG A 134 -3.70 21.61 -1.55
N ILE A 135 -2.74 21.11 -0.77
CA ILE A 135 -1.45 21.77 -0.56
C ILE A 135 -0.50 21.44 -1.71
N MET A 136 -0.38 20.15 -2.03
CA MET A 136 0.53 19.66 -3.08
C MET A 136 -0.16 19.48 -4.44
N GLU A 137 -1.44 19.85 -4.54
CA GLU A 137 -2.34 19.66 -5.69
C GLU A 137 -2.39 18.23 -6.27
N SER A 138 -1.95 17.24 -5.50
CA SER A 138 -1.84 15.84 -5.90
C SER A 138 -3.00 15.01 -5.34
N TYR A 139 -3.17 13.78 -5.81
CA TYR A 139 -4.15 12.86 -5.21
C TYR A 139 -3.52 12.01 -4.12
N ILE A 140 -4.23 11.85 -3.01
CA ILE A 140 -3.98 10.80 -2.02
C ILE A 140 -4.26 9.44 -2.70
N PRO A 141 -3.55 8.36 -2.31
CA PRO A 141 -3.92 7.02 -2.74
C PRO A 141 -5.43 6.76 -2.64
N LYS A 142 -5.96 6.17 -3.72
CA LYS A 142 -7.40 5.91 -3.89
C LYS A 142 -7.89 5.05 -2.72
N LEU A 143 -8.96 5.50 -2.05
CA LEU A 143 -9.65 4.73 -1.03
C LEU A 143 -10.54 3.70 -1.71
N ILE A 144 -10.38 2.42 -1.38
CA ILE A 144 -11.15 1.32 -1.97
C ILE A 144 -12.05 0.75 -0.87
N THR A 145 -13.36 0.78 -1.09
CA THR A 145 -14.35 0.13 -0.21
C THR A 145 -14.86 -1.13 -0.90
N LEU A 146 -14.84 -2.28 -0.22
CA LEU A 146 -15.46 -3.49 -0.75
C LEU A 146 -16.95 -3.48 -0.46
N THR A 147 -17.76 -3.76 -1.47
CA THR A 147 -19.22 -3.89 -1.31
C THR A 147 -19.59 -5.34 -0.97
N PRO A 148 -20.81 -5.59 -0.45
CA PRO A 148 -21.28 -6.96 -0.26
C PRO A 148 -21.24 -7.81 -1.55
N LEU A 149 -21.45 -7.20 -2.73
CA LEU A 149 -21.36 -7.89 -4.02
C LEU A 149 -19.98 -8.51 -4.27
N PHE A 150 -18.90 -7.90 -3.78
CA PHE A 150 -17.56 -8.45 -3.92
C PHE A 150 -17.42 -9.81 -3.22
N PHE A 151 -18.04 -9.95 -2.04
CA PHE A 151 -17.98 -11.19 -1.26
C PHE A 151 -18.81 -12.31 -1.87
N LEU A 152 -19.88 -11.97 -2.59
CA LEU A 152 -20.69 -12.92 -3.34
C LEU A 152 -19.93 -13.56 -4.52
N LEU A 153 -18.84 -12.96 -5.01
CA LEU A 153 -18.00 -13.59 -6.06
C LEU A 153 -17.42 -14.95 -5.64
N PHE A 154 -17.37 -15.22 -4.33
CA PHE A 154 -16.88 -16.46 -3.74
C PHE A 154 -17.84 -17.01 -2.68
N ASP A 155 -19.14 -16.73 -2.86
CA ASP A 155 -20.30 -17.14 -2.04
C ASP A 155 -20.16 -16.88 -0.53
N VAL A 156 -19.63 -15.70 -0.17
CA VAL A 156 -19.74 -15.18 1.20
C VAL A 156 -20.92 -14.23 1.26
N SER A 157 -21.96 -14.62 1.99
CA SER A 157 -23.20 -13.84 2.11
C SER A 157 -23.01 -12.52 2.86
N SER A 158 -23.82 -11.52 2.51
CA SER A 158 -23.84 -10.20 3.16
C SER A 158 -24.03 -10.31 4.67
N GLU A 159 -24.92 -11.19 5.14
CA GLU A 159 -25.15 -11.43 6.57
C GLU A 159 -23.87 -11.89 7.30
N LYS A 160 -23.02 -12.69 6.63
CA LYS A 160 -21.77 -13.17 7.23
C LYS A 160 -20.76 -12.04 7.35
N VAL A 161 -20.74 -11.12 6.38
CA VAL A 161 -19.93 -9.90 6.43
C VAL A 161 -20.42 -8.97 7.55
N GLU A 162 -21.72 -8.77 7.68
CA GLU A 162 -22.35 -7.94 8.72
C GLU A 162 -22.09 -8.50 10.12
N LYS A 163 -22.23 -9.81 10.31
CA LYS A 163 -21.90 -10.49 11.57
C LYS A 163 -20.42 -10.29 11.94
N ALA A 164 -19.51 -10.43 10.97
CA ALA A 164 -18.09 -10.17 11.20
C ALA A 164 -17.81 -8.69 11.54
N GLN A 165 -18.52 -7.76 10.91
CA GLN A 165 -18.47 -6.33 11.24
C GLN A 165 -18.91 -6.04 12.66
N HIS A 166 -20.08 -6.55 13.07
CA HIS A 166 -20.59 -6.38 14.42
C HIS A 166 -19.66 -6.99 15.46
N GLN A 167 -19.14 -8.19 15.20
CA GLN A 167 -18.15 -8.83 16.08
C GLN A 167 -16.91 -7.94 16.22
N GLN A 168 -16.35 -7.47 15.10
CA GLN A 168 -15.16 -6.60 15.13
C GLN A 168 -15.42 -5.29 15.87
N MET A 169 -16.60 -4.68 15.70
CA MET A 169 -16.99 -3.48 16.43
C MET A 169 -17.12 -3.74 17.93
N GLY A 170 -17.65 -4.90 18.34
CA GLY A 170 -17.69 -5.31 19.74
C GLY A 170 -16.30 -5.35 20.37
N TRP A 171 -15.32 -5.95 19.67
CA TRP A 171 -13.92 -5.98 20.12
C TRP A 171 -13.29 -4.59 20.20
N ILE A 172 -13.52 -3.74 19.18
CA ILE A 172 -13.01 -2.37 19.17
C ILE A 172 -13.58 -1.58 20.35
N ASN A 173 -14.90 -1.61 20.52
CA ASN A 173 -15.57 -0.86 21.58
C ASN A 173 -15.19 -1.37 22.97
N LYS A 174 -15.01 -2.68 23.16
CA LYS A 174 -14.48 -3.24 24.40
C LYS A 174 -13.10 -2.64 24.74
N GLY A 175 -12.18 -2.61 23.77
CA GLY A 175 -10.85 -2.04 23.96
C GLY A 175 -10.83 -0.51 24.14
N LEU A 176 -11.86 0.20 23.68
CA LEU A 176 -12.03 1.64 23.96
C LEU A 176 -12.50 1.85 25.40
N MET A 177 -13.50 1.08 25.84
CA MET A 177 -14.01 1.15 27.21
C MET A 177 -12.92 0.82 28.24
N GLU A 178 -12.07 -0.17 27.96
CA GLU A 178 -10.91 -0.51 28.80
C GLU A 178 -9.89 0.65 28.92
N LYS A 179 -9.85 1.55 27.94
CA LYS A 179 -9.01 2.76 27.94
C LYS A 179 -9.72 4.00 28.48
N GLY A 180 -10.97 3.88 28.91
CA GLY A 180 -11.81 5.00 29.34
C GLY A 180 -12.34 5.88 28.20
N GLU A 181 -12.31 5.38 26.95
CA GLU A 181 -12.88 6.06 25.78
C GLU A 181 -14.31 5.59 25.50
N GLU A 182 -15.14 6.47 24.92
CA GLU A 182 -16.50 6.13 24.53
C GLU A 182 -16.55 5.13 23.36
N SER A 183 -17.57 4.27 23.39
CA SER A 183 -17.86 3.35 22.28
C SER A 183 -18.15 4.12 20.99
N ILE A 184 -17.70 3.60 19.86
CA ILE A 184 -17.90 4.22 18.56
C ILE A 184 -18.90 3.46 17.70
N THR A 185 -19.54 4.18 16.79
CA THR A 185 -20.44 3.62 15.76
C THR A 185 -19.65 3.15 14.53
N LEU A 186 -20.30 2.35 13.68
CA LEU A 186 -19.73 1.94 12.38
C LEU A 186 -19.34 3.16 11.51
N GLY A 187 -20.16 4.21 11.48
CA GLY A 187 -19.88 5.43 10.74
C GLY A 187 -18.63 6.16 11.26
N GLU A 188 -18.42 6.16 12.57
CA GLU A 188 -17.20 6.70 13.17
C GLU A 188 -15.98 5.84 12.87
N ALA A 189 -16.09 4.51 12.94
CA ALA A 189 -15.01 3.61 12.55
C ALA A 189 -14.57 3.82 11.09
N ARG A 190 -15.53 4.00 10.17
CA ARG A 190 -15.26 4.36 8.76
C ARG A 190 -14.50 5.69 8.64
N ARG A 191 -14.96 6.73 9.34
CA ARG A 191 -14.30 8.05 9.35
C ARG A 191 -12.87 7.97 9.90
N ARG A 192 -12.65 7.25 11.01
CA ARG A 192 -11.32 7.04 11.60
C ARG A 192 -10.39 6.28 10.65
N ALA A 193 -10.87 5.21 10.03
CA ALA A 193 -10.07 4.43 9.06
C ALA A 193 -9.68 5.28 7.83
N LYS A 194 -10.61 6.09 7.30
CA LYS A 194 -10.31 7.04 6.21
C LYS A 194 -9.25 8.07 6.62
N LYS A 195 -9.40 8.70 7.79
CA LYS A 195 -8.40 9.62 8.34
C LYS A 195 -7.03 8.95 8.49
N GLN A 196 -7.01 7.71 8.99
CA GLN A 196 -5.77 6.95 9.14
C GLN A 196 -5.10 6.66 7.79
N HIS A 197 -5.86 6.27 6.77
CA HIS A 197 -5.33 6.03 5.43
C HIS A 197 -4.69 7.29 4.84
N ILE A 198 -5.38 8.44 4.96
CA ILE A 198 -4.85 9.74 4.52
C ILE A 198 -3.58 10.09 5.30
N LYS A 199 -3.58 9.91 6.63
CA LYS A 199 -2.42 10.18 7.49
C LYS A 199 -1.20 9.35 7.05
N ARG A 200 -1.37 8.04 6.82
CA ARG A 200 -0.29 7.16 6.33
C ARG A 200 0.27 7.62 4.99
N ALA A 201 -0.58 8.08 4.08
CA ALA A 201 -0.13 8.60 2.79
C ALA A 201 0.78 9.83 2.96
N PHE A 202 0.47 10.74 3.90
CA PHE A 202 1.34 11.87 4.21
C PHE A 202 2.66 11.44 4.86
N GLU A 203 2.61 10.55 5.85
CA GLU A 203 3.79 9.99 6.52
C GLU A 203 4.72 9.31 5.50
N TYR A 204 4.16 8.53 4.58
CA TYR A 204 4.91 7.88 3.51
C TYR A 204 5.62 8.90 2.61
N ARG A 205 4.92 9.96 2.17
CA ARG A 205 5.52 11.02 1.35
C ARG A 205 6.65 11.74 2.07
N GLN A 206 6.47 12.05 3.36
CA GLN A 206 7.50 12.69 4.17
C GLN A 206 8.73 11.79 4.30
N SER A 207 8.52 10.50 4.57
CA SER A 207 9.58 9.49 4.63
C SER A 207 10.32 9.38 3.28
N LEU A 208 9.59 9.26 2.18
CA LEU A 208 10.16 9.18 0.83
C LEU A 208 10.99 10.42 0.48
N HIS A 209 10.52 11.61 0.83
CA HIS A 209 11.26 12.85 0.64
C HIS A 209 12.57 12.86 1.45
N ALA A 210 12.51 12.49 2.73
CA ALA A 210 13.69 12.40 3.59
C ALA A 210 14.71 11.37 3.07
N MET A 211 14.23 10.20 2.63
CA MET A 211 15.05 9.16 2.00
C MET A 211 15.72 9.66 0.72
N ASN A 212 14.96 10.28 -0.18
CA ASN A 212 15.49 10.82 -1.43
C ASN A 212 16.54 11.93 -1.18
N LYS A 213 16.32 12.80 -0.20
CA LYS A 213 17.29 13.81 0.23
C LYS A 213 18.58 13.14 0.73
N LYS A 214 18.46 12.08 1.53
CA LYS A 214 19.60 11.30 2.03
C LYS A 214 20.36 10.61 0.90
N HIS A 215 19.67 9.96 -0.05
CA HIS A 215 20.32 9.33 -1.21
C HIS A 215 21.01 10.34 -2.13
N LYS A 216 20.40 11.51 -2.39
CA LYS A 216 21.04 12.59 -3.16
C LYS A 216 22.33 13.07 -2.48
N LEU A 217 22.28 13.26 -1.16
CA LEU A 217 23.47 13.63 -0.38
C LEU A 217 24.53 12.52 -0.46
N ALA A 218 24.15 11.26 -0.25
CA ALA A 218 25.04 10.11 -0.33
C ALA A 218 25.76 10.02 -1.69
N ARG A 219 25.02 10.15 -2.79
CA ARG A 219 25.59 10.18 -4.15
C ARG A 219 26.55 11.34 -4.37
N ARG A 220 26.25 12.52 -3.81
CA ARG A 220 27.14 13.69 -3.90
C ARG A 220 28.43 13.45 -3.12
N MET A 221 28.33 12.98 -1.88
CA MET A 221 29.50 12.71 -1.03
C MET A 221 30.36 11.58 -1.59
N ALA A 222 29.76 10.56 -2.22
CA ALA A 222 30.50 9.45 -2.82
C ALA A 222 31.39 9.85 -4.01
N LYS A 223 31.06 10.96 -4.69
CA LYS A 223 31.84 11.53 -5.81
C LYS A 223 33.02 12.39 -5.36
N LEU A 224 33.03 12.85 -4.11
CA LEU A 224 34.10 13.68 -3.55
C LEU A 224 35.21 12.80 -2.98
N ASP A 225 36.40 13.38 -2.86
CA ASP A 225 37.46 12.82 -2.03
C ASP A 225 37.05 12.84 -0.55
N GLU A 226 37.66 11.95 0.24
CA GLU A 226 37.27 11.73 1.62
C GLU A 226 37.43 12.99 2.49
N GLN A 227 38.50 13.77 2.26
CA GLN A 227 38.81 14.94 3.05
C GLN A 227 37.80 16.06 2.80
N THR A 228 37.52 16.37 1.54
CA THR A 228 36.52 17.36 1.14
C THR A 228 35.11 16.95 1.57
N ALA A 229 34.77 15.66 1.46
CA ALA A 229 33.48 15.15 1.93
C ALA A 229 33.32 15.33 3.45
N LYS A 230 34.33 14.96 4.24
CA LYS A 230 34.32 15.10 5.71
C LYS A 230 34.26 16.57 6.14
N GLN A 231 34.98 17.47 5.47
CA GLN A 231 34.89 18.92 5.73
C GLN A 231 33.49 19.48 5.42
N THR A 232 32.89 19.06 4.32
CA THR A 232 31.52 19.47 3.96
C THR A 232 30.50 18.97 4.99
N LEU A 233 30.67 17.74 5.49
CA LEU A 233 29.82 17.19 6.55
C LEU A 233 30.02 17.91 7.88
N LEU A 234 31.26 18.24 8.24
CA LEU A 234 31.58 19.02 9.44
C LEU A 234 30.82 20.35 9.47
N GLN A 235 30.86 21.12 8.38
CA GLN A 235 30.12 22.39 8.29
C GLN A 235 28.61 22.19 8.48
N LYS A 236 28.05 21.13 7.89
CA LYS A 236 26.62 20.80 8.02
C LYS A 236 26.24 20.32 9.41
N ILE A 237 27.13 19.63 10.10
CA ILE A 237 26.93 19.18 11.48
C ILE A 237 26.96 20.40 12.39
N ILE A 238 27.95 21.29 12.26
CA ILE A 238 28.02 22.53 13.05
C ILE A 238 26.74 23.38 12.91
N GLN A 239 26.17 23.45 11.70
CA GLN A 239 24.91 24.17 11.46
C GLN A 239 23.66 23.51 12.07
N ARG A 240 23.73 22.21 12.42
CA ARG A 240 22.59 21.42 12.93
C ARG A 240 22.50 21.42 14.45
N TYR A 241 23.63 21.52 15.13
CA TYR A 241 23.72 21.48 16.59
C TYR A 241 23.80 22.89 17.18
N SER A 242 23.24 23.05 18.38
CA SER A 242 23.39 24.26 19.18
C SER A 242 24.79 24.36 19.81
N LEU A 243 25.17 25.55 20.25
CA LEU A 243 26.46 25.78 20.92
C LEU A 243 26.64 24.91 22.18
N VAL A 244 25.55 24.65 22.91
CA VAL A 244 25.57 23.81 24.12
C VAL A 244 25.89 22.36 23.74
N GLU A 245 25.18 21.80 22.77
CA GLU A 245 25.41 20.42 22.30
C GLU A 245 26.81 20.24 21.69
N LEU A 246 27.33 21.26 20.99
CA LEU A 246 28.68 21.23 20.44
C LEU A 246 29.75 21.23 21.54
N ASN A 247 29.55 22.00 22.62
CA ASN A 247 30.45 22.02 23.76
C ASN A 247 30.43 20.70 24.54
N GLU A 248 29.26 20.10 24.73
CA GLU A 248 29.13 18.79 25.37
C GLU A 248 29.79 17.68 24.55
N MET A 249 29.66 17.72 23.22
CA MET A 249 30.24 16.74 22.32
C MET A 249 31.77 16.82 22.23
N GLY A 250 32.30 18.05 22.30
CA GLY A 250 33.73 18.34 22.18
C GLY A 250 34.34 17.95 20.81
N PRO A 251 35.64 18.24 20.59
CA PRO A 251 36.29 18.05 19.29
C PRO A 251 36.39 16.57 18.87
N LYS A 252 36.60 15.67 19.83
CA LYS A 252 36.66 14.22 19.58
C LYS A 252 35.29 13.67 19.20
N GLY A 253 34.24 14.06 19.91
CA GLY A 253 32.87 13.64 19.59
C GLY A 253 32.42 14.15 18.23
N LEU A 254 32.75 15.40 17.90
CA LEU A 254 32.43 16.00 16.60
C LEU A 254 33.11 15.24 15.44
N THR A 255 34.38 14.90 15.59
CA THR A 255 35.13 14.11 14.61
C THR A 255 34.52 12.72 14.42
N ASN A 256 34.16 12.05 15.52
CA ASN A 256 33.50 10.75 15.48
C ASN A 256 32.15 10.84 14.75
N GLN A 257 31.36 11.89 15.01
CA GLN A 257 30.07 12.09 14.36
C GLN A 257 30.21 12.30 12.85
N VAL A 258 31.20 13.09 12.41
CA VAL A 258 31.53 13.26 10.99
C VAL A 258 31.87 11.92 10.34
N ASN A 259 32.71 11.10 10.99
CA ASN A 259 33.11 9.79 10.48
C ASN A 259 31.90 8.85 10.37
N ILE A 260 31.04 8.79 11.40
CA ILE A 260 29.82 7.97 11.40
C ILE A 260 28.90 8.38 10.24
N GLU A 261 28.62 9.67 10.08
CA GLU A 261 27.74 10.18 9.02
C GLU A 261 28.35 9.91 7.63
N TYR A 262 29.66 10.07 7.47
CA TYR A 262 30.39 9.73 6.24
C TYR A 262 30.24 8.25 5.86
N HIS A 263 30.53 7.33 6.78
CA HIS A 263 30.43 5.89 6.53
C HIS A 263 28.99 5.46 6.26
N CYS A 264 28.02 6.04 6.97
CA CYS A 264 26.60 5.80 6.71
C CYS A 264 26.20 6.23 5.30
N LEU A 265 26.65 7.41 4.85
CA LEU A 265 26.37 7.90 3.50
C LEU A 265 27.07 7.07 2.43
N ARG A 266 28.30 6.61 2.65
CA ARG A 266 28.99 5.67 1.75
C ARG A 266 28.22 4.35 1.62
N LYS A 267 27.71 3.81 2.72
CA LYS A 267 26.85 2.61 2.70
C LYS A 267 25.55 2.84 1.94
N VAL A 268 24.92 4.01 2.10
CA VAL A 268 23.69 4.38 1.38
C VAL A 268 23.93 4.64 -0.12
N ALA A 269 25.13 5.09 -0.50
CA ALA A 269 25.49 5.29 -1.91
C ALA A 269 25.80 3.97 -2.64
N SER A 270 26.36 2.99 -1.92
CA SER A 270 26.71 1.68 -2.46
C SER A 270 25.54 0.69 -2.46
N THR A 271 24.52 0.91 -1.63
CA THR A 271 23.29 0.14 -1.66
C THR A 271 22.32 0.71 -2.70
N PRO A 272 21.77 -0.11 -3.61
CA PRO A 272 20.63 0.33 -4.42
C PRO A 272 19.49 0.74 -3.47
N PRO A 273 18.70 1.78 -3.81
CA PRO A 273 17.54 2.14 -3.00
C PRO A 273 16.66 0.90 -2.83
N PRO A 274 16.21 0.56 -1.61
CA PRO A 274 15.35 -0.60 -1.42
C PRO A 274 14.11 -0.44 -2.30
N ASP A 275 13.61 -1.54 -2.87
CA ASP A 275 12.23 -1.59 -3.37
C ASP A 275 11.32 -1.36 -2.17
N ILE A 276 10.90 -0.11 -1.96
CA ILE A 276 10.11 0.26 -0.80
C ILE A 276 8.74 -0.42 -0.94
N PRO A 277 8.34 -1.32 -0.03
CA PRO A 277 6.98 -1.79 0.02
C PRO A 277 6.10 -0.58 0.34
N VAL A 278 5.21 -0.22 -0.59
CA VAL A 278 4.31 0.91 -0.40
C VAL A 278 3.37 0.57 0.75
N HIS A 279 3.28 1.43 1.77
CA HIS A 279 2.44 1.25 2.96
C HIS A 279 1.05 1.88 2.81
#